data_AF-A0A8J6ECJ2-F1
#
_entry.id   AF-A0A8J6ECJ2-F1
#
_cell.length_a   1.000
_cell.length_b   1.000
_cell.length_c   1.000
_cell.angle_alpha   90.00
_cell.angle_beta   90.00
_cell.angle_gamma   90.00
#
_symmetry.space_group_name_H-M   'P 1'
#
loop_
_entity.id
_entity.type
_entity.pdbx_description
1 polymer ?
#
loop_
_entity_poly.entity_id
_entity_poly.type
_entity_poly.pdbx_seq_one_letter_code
_entity_poly.pdbx_strand_id
1 'polypeptide(L)'
;MENTAEALPEGFFDDPEVDAKVRKVDAPKDHLDKEWEEFQKEMRQVSTVSEAIVAKEEEEGRLDRQIDEIDEQIECYRRIEHLRNRKDFLHNTLMDTIERNSSKHEEDDIGGDDEEILSTMLTHSWREKGVFH
;
A
#
# COMPACT_ATOMS: atom_id res chain seq x y z
N MET A 1 -70.28 -16.70 -6.53
CA MET A 1 -71.03 -15.89 -5.56
C MET A 1 -70.09 -15.68 -4.39
N GLU A 2 -69.27 -14.64 -4.49
CA GLU A 2 -68.42 -14.22 -3.38
C GLU A 2 -69.34 -13.74 -2.26
N ASN A 3 -69.22 -14.37 -1.11
CA ASN A 3 -70.02 -14.04 0.06
C ASN A 3 -69.53 -12.68 0.59
N THR A 4 -70.05 -11.60 0.01
CA THR A 4 -69.89 -10.22 0.46
C THR A 4 -70.97 -9.86 1.49
N ALA A 5 -71.22 -10.75 2.44
CA ALA A 5 -71.96 -10.42 3.65
C ALA A 5 -70.94 -10.17 4.76
N GLU A 6 -70.83 -8.92 5.21
CA GLU A 6 -70.21 -8.54 6.50
C GLU A 6 -68.76 -9.03 6.71
N ALA A 7 -67.78 -8.39 6.06
CA ALA A 7 -66.47 -8.32 6.72
C ALA A 7 -66.69 -7.56 8.05
N LEU A 8 -66.51 -8.26 9.18
CA LEU A 8 -66.64 -7.70 10.52
C LEU A 8 -65.92 -6.33 10.57
N PRO A 9 -66.59 -5.23 10.95
CA PRO A 9 -65.96 -3.93 11.08
C PRO A 9 -64.78 -3.97 12.04
N GLU A 10 -63.76 -3.14 11.79
CA GLU A 10 -62.63 -3.01 12.70
C GLU A 10 -63.09 -2.55 14.08
N GLY A 11 -62.63 -3.24 15.13
CA GLY A 11 -63.06 -3.00 16.51
C GLY A 11 -64.38 -3.67 16.87
N PHE A 12 -64.79 -4.71 16.13
CA PHE A 12 -65.95 -5.53 16.48
C PHE A 12 -65.73 -6.32 17.77
N PHE A 13 -64.49 -6.72 18.02
CA PHE A 13 -64.08 -7.25 19.32
C PHE A 13 -63.41 -6.13 20.14
N ASP A 14 -63.83 -5.95 21.39
CA ASP A 14 -63.22 -4.99 22.33
C ASP A 14 -61.73 -5.29 22.58
N ASP A 15 -61.30 -6.53 22.32
CA ASP A 15 -59.91 -6.93 22.35
C ASP A 15 -59.27 -6.83 20.95
N PRO A 16 -58.33 -5.90 20.74
CA PRO A 16 -57.68 -5.69 19.45
C PRO A 16 -56.85 -6.89 18.98
N GLU A 17 -56.37 -7.78 19.87
CA GLU A 17 -55.67 -9.01 19.47
C GLU A 17 -56.65 -10.03 18.89
N VAL A 18 -57.84 -10.13 19.48
CA VAL A 18 -58.90 -11.03 19.01
C VAL A 18 -59.48 -10.53 17.68
N ASP A 19 -59.64 -9.22 17.54
CA ASP A 19 -60.10 -8.59 16.30
C ASP A 19 -59.15 -8.86 15.12
N ALA A 20 -57.85 -8.62 15.32
CA ALA A 20 -56.83 -8.88 14.30
C ALA A 20 -56.78 -10.36 13.91
N LYS A 21 -56.86 -11.28 14.90
CA LYS A 21 -56.86 -12.73 14.68
C LYS A 21 -58.06 -13.22 13.87
N VAL A 22 -59.26 -12.69 14.13
CA VAL A 22 -60.48 -13.05 13.37
C VAL A 22 -60.42 -12.49 11.95
N ARG A 23 -59.83 -11.30 11.78
CA ARG A 23 -59.55 -10.71 10.45
C ARG A 23 -58.37 -11.37 9.72
N LYS A 24 -57.62 -12.26 10.37
CA LYS A 24 -56.37 -12.89 9.87
C LYS A 24 -55.31 -11.85 9.49
N VAL A 25 -55.29 -10.73 10.21
CA VAL A 25 -54.28 -9.68 10.10
C VAL A 25 -53.36 -9.78 11.31
N ASP A 26 -52.11 -9.35 11.17
CA ASP A 26 -51.16 -9.28 12.29
C ASP A 26 -51.72 -8.41 13.41
N ALA A 27 -51.48 -8.81 14.66
CA ALA A 27 -51.85 -7.95 15.78
C ALA A 27 -51.02 -6.66 15.73
N PRO A 28 -51.52 -5.53 16.27
CA PRO A 28 -50.77 -4.27 16.30
C PRO A 28 -49.37 -4.41 16.92
N LYS A 29 -49.24 -5.31 17.89
CA LYS A 29 -47.97 -5.65 18.53
C LYS A 29 -47.02 -6.41 17.60
N ASP A 30 -47.55 -7.39 16.85
CA ASP A 30 -46.76 -8.15 15.88
C ASP A 30 -46.26 -7.25 14.74
N HIS A 31 -47.05 -6.24 14.35
CA HIS A 31 -46.64 -5.25 13.37
C HIS A 31 -45.49 -4.38 13.89
N LEU A 32 -45.59 -3.91 15.14
CA LEU A 32 -44.55 -3.12 15.79
C LEU A 32 -43.25 -3.91 15.96
N ASP A 33 -43.34 -5.19 16.35
CA ASP A 33 -42.19 -6.07 16.52
C ASP A 33 -41.46 -6.33 15.19
N LYS A 34 -42.21 -6.49 14.08
CA LYS A 34 -41.63 -6.62 12.72
C LYS A 34 -40.86 -5.38 12.28
N GLU A 35 -41.48 -4.21 12.40
CA GLU A 35 -40.81 -2.94 12.03
C GLU A 35 -39.58 -2.69 12.91
N TRP A 36 -39.63 -3.09 14.18
CA TRP A 36 -38.52 -2.97 15.09
C TRP A 36 -37.35 -3.91 14.73
N GLU A 37 -37.65 -5.15 14.34
CA GLU A 37 -36.64 -6.10 13.87
C GLU A 37 -35.97 -5.62 12.57
N GLU A 38 -36.76 -5.07 11.65
CA GLU A 38 -36.26 -4.47 10.41
C GLU A 38 -35.35 -3.27 10.69
N PHE A 39 -35.75 -2.39 11.59
CA PHE A 39 -34.93 -1.26 12.02
C PHE A 39 -33.60 -1.71 12.64
N GLN A 40 -33.62 -2.71 13.54
CA GLN A 40 -32.40 -3.26 14.14
C GLN A 40 -31.50 -3.94 13.10
N LYS A 41 -32.08 -4.57 12.09
CA LYS A 41 -31.35 -5.17 10.98
C LYS A 41 -30.65 -4.09 10.14
N GLU A 42 -31.35 -3.03 9.77
CA GLU A 42 -30.75 -1.92 9.03
C GLU A 42 -29.63 -1.24 9.84
N MET A 43 -29.84 -0.98 11.13
CA MET A 43 -28.81 -0.39 11.99
C MET A 43 -27.52 -1.23 12.00
N ARG A 44 -27.63 -2.55 12.09
CA ARG A 44 -26.47 -3.45 12.02
C ARG A 44 -25.78 -3.39 10.65
N GLN A 45 -26.55 -3.31 9.56
CA GLN A 45 -26.00 -3.20 8.22
C GLN A 45 -25.24 -1.88 8.03
N VAL A 46 -25.80 -0.76 8.49
CA VAL A 46 -25.14 0.55 8.42
C VAL A 46 -23.83 0.55 9.20
N SER A 47 -23.79 -0.01 10.42
CA SER A 47 -22.54 -0.14 11.18
C SER A 47 -21.49 -0.97 10.42
N THR A 48 -21.90 -2.11 9.86
CA THR A 48 -20.99 -2.98 9.10
C THR A 48 -20.43 -2.29 7.85
N VAL A 49 -21.28 -1.58 7.11
CA VAL A 49 -20.86 -0.84 5.91
C VAL A 49 -19.92 0.29 6.31
N SER A 50 -20.22 1.02 7.38
CA SER A 50 -19.36 2.09 7.87
C SER A 50 -17.98 1.57 8.27
N GLU A 51 -17.91 0.47 9.01
CA GLU A 51 -16.64 -0.17 9.39
C GLU A 51 -15.83 -0.61 8.16
N ALA A 52 -16.50 -1.20 7.17
CA ALA A 52 -15.85 -1.60 5.92
C ALA A 52 -15.28 -0.43 5.13
N ILE A 53 -15.97 0.73 5.13
CA ILE A 53 -15.47 1.95 4.49
C ILE A 53 -14.20 2.44 5.19
N VAL A 54 -14.22 2.57 6.52
CA VAL A 54 -13.06 3.04 7.29
C VAL A 54 -11.86 2.11 7.10
N ALA A 55 -12.08 0.79 7.19
CA ALA A 55 -11.00 -0.18 6.99
C ALA A 55 -10.35 -0.06 5.60
N LYS A 56 -11.15 0.22 4.57
CA LYS A 56 -10.65 0.43 3.21
C LYS A 56 -9.82 1.73 3.11
N GLU A 57 -10.30 2.83 3.68
CA GLU A 57 -9.58 4.12 3.67
C GLU A 57 -8.23 4.01 4.39
N GLU A 58 -8.19 3.28 5.51
CA GLU A 58 -6.94 3.00 6.22
C GLU A 58 -5.96 2.17 5.38
N GLU A 59 -6.46 1.18 4.65
CA GLU A 59 -5.65 0.36 3.74
C GLU A 59 -5.08 1.19 2.58
N GLU A 60 -5.90 2.05 1.97
CA GLU A 60 -5.48 2.95 0.90
C GLU A 60 -4.36 3.88 1.38
N GLY A 61 -4.54 4.53 2.53
CA GLY A 61 -3.49 5.38 3.11
C GLY A 61 -2.23 4.61 3.56
N ARG A 62 -2.32 3.30 3.80
CA ARG A 62 -1.13 2.45 4.00
C ARG A 62 -0.41 2.20 2.68
N LEU A 63 -1.15 1.91 1.60
CA LEU A 63 -0.58 1.66 0.27
C LEU A 63 0.12 2.91 -0.28
N ASP A 64 -0.47 4.09 -0.13
CA ASP A 64 0.14 5.34 -0.59
C ASP A 64 1.52 5.58 0.04
N ARG A 65 1.64 5.39 1.35
CA ARG A 65 2.92 5.48 2.06
C ARG A 65 3.94 4.47 1.57
N GLN A 66 3.50 3.25 1.22
CA GLN A 66 4.40 2.23 0.67
C GLN A 66 4.86 2.61 -0.74
N ILE A 67 4.01 3.24 -1.54
CA ILE A 67 4.38 3.73 -2.88
C ILE A 67 5.45 4.82 -2.74
N ASP A 68 5.25 5.80 -1.86
CA ASP A 68 6.22 6.86 -1.61
C ASP A 68 7.59 6.29 -1.18
N GLU A 69 7.59 5.31 -0.28
CA GLU A 69 8.83 4.64 0.16
C GLU A 69 9.52 3.88 -0.98
N ILE A 70 8.75 3.21 -1.85
CA ILE A 70 9.27 2.51 -3.02
C ILE A 70 9.91 3.51 -3.99
N ASP A 71 9.29 4.66 -4.22
CA ASP A 71 9.84 5.70 -5.11
C ASP A 71 11.17 6.24 -4.58
N GLU A 72 11.26 6.50 -3.27
CA GLU A 72 12.53 6.89 -2.63
C GLU A 72 13.61 5.81 -2.77
N GLN A 73 13.25 4.54 -2.59
CA GLN A 73 14.17 3.42 -2.78
C GLN A 73 14.65 3.32 -4.23
N ILE A 74 13.75 3.48 -5.21
CA ILE A 74 14.09 3.49 -6.64
C ILE A 74 15.12 4.58 -6.94
N GLU A 75 14.92 5.80 -6.44
CA GLU A 75 15.86 6.90 -6.64
C GLU A 75 17.23 6.61 -5.99
N CYS A 76 17.23 6.02 -4.79
CA CYS A 76 18.48 5.60 -4.14
C CYS A 76 19.23 4.55 -4.98
N TYR A 77 18.53 3.53 -5.48
CA TYR A 77 19.14 2.50 -6.32
C TYR A 77 19.66 3.06 -7.65
N ARG A 78 18.91 3.94 -8.31
CA ARG A 78 19.35 4.66 -9.52
C ARG A 78 20.65 5.42 -9.27
N ARG A 79 20.75 6.10 -8.13
CA ARG A 79 21.96 6.83 -7.76
C ARG A 79 23.15 5.90 -7.50
N ILE A 80 22.93 4.78 -6.81
CA ILE A 80 23.97 3.78 -6.57
C ILE A 80 24.49 3.18 -7.87
N GLU A 81 23.58 2.79 -8.77
CA GLU A 81 23.93 2.24 -10.08
C GLU A 81 24.75 3.25 -10.90
N HIS A 82 24.32 4.51 -10.93
CA HIS A 82 25.07 5.57 -11.61
C HIS A 82 26.50 5.72 -11.07
N LEU A 83 26.67 5.70 -9.74
CA LEU A 83 27.99 5.79 -9.10
C LEU A 83 28.86 4.56 -9.40
N ARG A 84 28.28 3.36 -9.44
CA ARG A 84 28.98 2.13 -9.82
C ARG A 84 29.47 2.21 -11.26
N ASN A 85 28.58 2.57 -12.19
CA ASN A 85 28.93 2.73 -13.60
C ASN A 85 30.05 3.75 -13.80
N ARG A 86 29.99 4.88 -13.06
CA ARG A 86 31.06 5.88 -13.09
C ARG A 86 32.39 5.36 -12.55
N LYS A 87 32.37 4.62 -11.44
CA LYS A 87 33.56 4.01 -10.85
C LYS A 87 34.19 3.01 -11.83
N ASP A 88 33.37 2.14 -12.42
CA ASP A 88 33.85 1.11 -13.36
C ASP A 88 34.39 1.74 -14.65
N PHE A 89 33.75 2.80 -15.17
CA PHE A 89 34.26 3.56 -16.30
C PHE A 89 35.64 4.18 -16.03
N LEU A 90 35.81 4.82 -14.87
CA LEU A 90 37.08 5.42 -14.47
C LEU A 90 38.16 4.36 -14.27
N HIS A 91 37.82 3.24 -13.64
CA HIS A 91 38.72 2.11 -13.46
C HIS A 91 39.22 1.57 -14.80
N ASN A 92 38.32 1.28 -15.74
CA ASN A 92 38.69 0.78 -17.06
C ASN A 92 39.54 1.80 -17.84
N THR A 93 39.16 3.08 -17.81
CA THR A 93 39.94 4.15 -18.47
C THR A 93 41.36 4.25 -17.92
N LEU A 94 41.51 4.07 -16.60
CA LEU A 94 42.81 4.07 -15.94
C LEU A 94 43.63 2.83 -16.34
N MET A 95 43.05 1.64 -16.29
CA MET A 95 43.69 0.39 -16.72
C MET A 95 44.16 0.46 -18.17
N ASP A 96 43.31 0.92 -19.09
CA ASP A 96 43.69 1.09 -20.49
C ASP A 96 44.86 2.10 -20.65
N THR A 97 44.95 3.09 -19.77
CA THR A 97 46.02 4.10 -19.81
C THR A 97 47.34 3.55 -19.27
N ILE A 98 47.28 2.73 -18.22
CA ILE A 98 48.43 2.00 -17.69
C ILE A 98 48.93 1.02 -18.74
N GLU A 99 48.07 0.17 -19.31
CA GLU A 99 48.44 -0.80 -20.35
C GLU A 99 49.10 -0.12 -21.57
N ARG A 100 48.54 1.01 -22.03
CA ARG A 100 49.13 1.83 -23.10
C ARG A 100 50.49 2.45 -22.74
N ASN A 101 50.76 2.72 -21.46
CA ASN A 101 52.04 3.26 -21.00
C ASN A 101 53.07 2.15 -20.73
N SER A 102 52.66 1.00 -20.18
CA SER A 102 53.50 -0.19 -20.01
C SER A 102 53.97 -0.73 -21.36
N SER A 103 53.10 -0.73 -22.38
CA SER A 103 53.47 -1.07 -23.76
C SER A 103 54.47 -0.09 -24.40
N LYS A 104 54.68 1.09 -23.80
CA LYS A 104 55.69 2.08 -24.24
C LYS A 104 56.98 2.02 -23.41
N HIS A 105 57.02 1.22 -22.35
CA HIS A 105 58.10 1.17 -21.37
C HIS A 105 58.66 -0.26 -21.19
N GLU A 106 58.76 -1.04 -22.28
CA GLU A 106 59.43 -2.36 -22.29
C GLU A 106 60.96 -2.31 -22.02
N GLU A 107 61.47 -1.23 -21.42
CA GLU A 107 62.84 -1.12 -20.90
C GLU A 107 62.80 -0.50 -19.49
N ASP A 108 62.18 -1.20 -18.53
CA ASP A 108 62.67 -1.33 -17.15
C ASP A 108 61.69 -2.19 -16.33
N ASP A 109 62.14 -3.41 -16.05
CA ASP A 109 61.46 -4.45 -15.28
C ASP A 109 61.30 -4.05 -13.80
N ILE A 110 60.06 -3.76 -13.39
CA ILE A 110 59.62 -3.86 -11.99
C ILE A 110 58.23 -4.49 -11.97
N GLY A 111 58.19 -5.82 -11.86
CA GLY A 111 56.98 -6.61 -11.61
C GLY A 111 56.38 -6.35 -10.21
N GLY A 112 55.79 -5.17 -10.03
CA GLY A 112 54.90 -4.87 -8.91
C GLY A 112 53.46 -5.22 -9.27
N ASP A 113 52.69 -5.72 -8.31
CA ASP A 113 51.26 -6.01 -8.47
C ASP A 113 50.51 -4.70 -8.78
N ASP A 114 50.22 -4.47 -10.06
CA ASP A 114 49.62 -3.22 -10.58
C ASP A 114 48.32 -2.86 -9.85
N GLU A 115 47.61 -3.85 -9.31
CA GLU A 115 46.36 -3.68 -8.53
C GLU A 115 46.61 -3.00 -7.16
N GLU A 116 47.71 -3.33 -6.48
CA GLU A 116 48.10 -2.71 -5.20
C GLU A 116 48.57 -1.26 -5.39
N ILE A 117 49.31 -0.99 -6.49
CA ILE A 117 49.77 0.35 -6.87
C ILE A 117 48.57 1.24 -7.22
N LEU A 118 47.56 0.70 -7.91
CA LEU A 118 46.34 1.42 -8.25
C LEU A 118 45.52 1.80 -7.01
N SER A 119 45.38 0.85 -6.08
CA SER A 119 44.68 1.04 -4.81
C SER A 119 45.37 2.10 -3.95
N THR A 120 46.71 2.08 -3.91
CA THR A 120 47.49 3.10 -3.20
C THR A 120 47.41 4.48 -3.88
N MET A 121 47.47 4.58 -5.21
CA MET A 121 47.33 5.87 -5.91
C MET A 121 45.93 6.52 -5.73
N LEU A 122 44.87 5.71 -5.79
CA LEU A 122 43.50 6.19 -5.67
C LEU A 122 43.17 6.60 -4.21
N THR A 123 43.70 5.88 -3.22
CA THR A 123 43.50 6.21 -1.80
C THR A 123 44.25 7.48 -1.37
N HIS A 124 45.42 7.77 -1.95
CA HIS A 124 46.18 8.98 -1.67
C HIS A 124 45.55 10.23 -2.30
N SER A 125 45.13 10.16 -3.57
CA SER A 125 44.59 11.31 -4.30
C SER A 125 43.23 11.82 -3.79
N TRP A 126 42.44 10.97 -3.11
CA TRP A 126 41.17 11.38 -2.51
C TRP A 126 41.34 12.01 -1.13
N ARG A 127 42.40 11.65 -0.39
CA ARG A 127 42.75 12.26 0.91
C ARG A 127 43.30 13.68 0.78
N GLU A 128 43.90 14.03 -0.35
CA GLU A 128 44.53 15.36 -0.54
C GLU A 128 43.53 16.49 -0.86
N LYS A 129 42.29 16.17 -1.27
CA LYS A 129 41.23 17.17 -1.50
C LYS A 129 40.51 17.59 -0.21
N GLY A 130 41.27 17.86 0.84
CA GLY A 130 40.79 18.20 2.18
C GLY A 130 41.56 19.31 2.90
N VAL A 131 42.40 20.07 2.21
CA VAL A 131 43.04 21.26 2.79
C VAL A 131 42.69 22.48 1.94
N PHE A 132 41.53 23.07 2.23
CA PHE A 132 41.27 24.48 1.91
C PHE A 132 41.72 25.30 3.12
N HIS A 133 42.63 26.26 2.89
CA HIS A 133 42.96 27.33 3.84
C HIS A 133 42.03 28.52 3.60
#